data_AF-A0A177D3R9-F1
#
_entry.id   AF-A0A177D3R9-F1
#
_cell.length_a   1.000
_cell.length_b   1.000
_cell.length_c   1.000
_cell.angle_alpha   90.00
_cell.angle_beta   90.00
_cell.angle_gamma   90.00
#
_symmetry.space_group_name_H-M   'P 1'
#
loop_
_entity.id
_entity.type
_entity.pdbx_description
1 polymer ?
#
loop_
_entity_poly.entity_id
_entity_poly.type
_entity_poly.pdbx_seq_one_letter_code
_entity_poly.pdbx_strand_id
1 'polypeptide(L)'
;MLATRPLAFGEVVTSHTPALVAYLEAELSTLDRETLWRTAISQLPPTLQEDFLSLATVYGDERVRVQDIVKANTFQILLGGANHLAVWPETSRLNHACAPNAQYVVDADMLTHTVRVTRPIAEGEEITISYTSPLEETDVRRQHLQQGFHFMCTCKRCADPRSDVTLERIRILEKKLNDWSSASSSGSVDMAEELLSLYRQEGLEGFMDMPYGFAALAYSTVGDREKALSYAEKAQEAIQMKDGVWTENWKMWEGFKGNLEGHWSWRRRRV
;
A
#
# COMPACT_ATOMS: atom_id res chain seq x y z
N MET A 1 1.22 16.20 5.01
CA MET A 1 2.27 16.24 6.06
C MET A 1 3.63 16.48 5.38
N LEU A 2 4.48 17.40 5.86
CA LEU A 2 5.81 17.65 5.27
C LEU A 2 6.93 17.03 6.10
N ALA A 3 7.98 16.53 5.44
CA ALA A 3 9.17 16.04 6.12
C ALA A 3 9.96 17.21 6.74
N THR A 4 10.27 17.14 8.03
CA THR A 4 11.01 18.18 8.77
C THR A 4 12.52 18.02 8.69
N ARG A 5 12.99 16.93 8.07
CA ARG A 5 14.39 16.60 7.78
C ARG A 5 14.43 15.58 6.64
N PRO A 6 15.61 15.29 6.05
CA PRO A 6 15.74 14.16 5.14
C PRO A 6 15.36 12.84 5.82
N LEU A 7 14.61 12.00 5.11
CA LEU A 7 14.21 10.66 5.56
C LEU A 7 14.77 9.58 4.65
N ALA A 8 15.28 8.51 5.24
CA ALA A 8 15.85 7.37 4.53
C ALA A 8 14.80 6.30 4.24
N PHE A 9 15.10 5.40 3.29
CA PHE A 9 14.28 4.22 3.03
C PHE A 9 14.05 3.39 4.30
N GLY A 10 12.82 2.92 4.50
CA GLY A 10 12.41 2.07 5.63
C GLY A 10 12.17 2.81 6.95
N GLU A 11 12.51 4.09 7.02
CA GLU A 11 12.33 4.92 8.20
C GLU A 11 10.84 5.07 8.56
N VAL A 12 10.53 4.99 9.86
CA VAL A 12 9.16 5.12 10.37
C VAL A 12 8.78 6.59 10.45
N VAL A 13 7.68 6.95 9.81
CA VAL A 13 7.09 8.30 9.85
C VAL A 13 6.11 8.42 11.01
N THR A 14 5.14 7.50 11.09
CA THR A 14 4.14 7.44 12.16
C THR A 14 3.90 6.00 12.59
N SER A 15 3.54 5.79 13.85
CA SER A 15 3.15 4.48 14.41
C SER A 15 2.22 4.69 15.61
N HIS A 16 0.90 4.58 15.40
CA HIS A 16 -0.12 4.94 16.40
C HIS A 16 -1.25 3.91 16.48
N THR A 17 -1.98 3.92 17.59
CA THR A 17 -3.25 3.21 17.78
C THR A 17 -4.44 4.11 17.39
N PRO A 18 -5.59 3.56 16.97
CA PRO A 18 -6.69 4.35 16.42
C PRO A 18 -7.39 5.16 17.51
N ALA A 19 -7.88 6.34 17.12
CA ALA A 19 -8.80 7.13 17.95
C ALA A 19 -10.23 6.59 17.92
N LEU A 20 -10.60 5.94 16.81
CA LEU A 20 -11.91 5.32 16.63
C LEU A 20 -11.74 3.97 15.92
N VAL A 21 -12.44 2.95 16.41
CA VAL A 21 -12.70 1.70 15.70
C VAL A 21 -14.20 1.47 15.73
N ALA A 22 -14.81 1.32 14.55
CA ALA A 22 -16.24 1.12 14.41
C ALA A 22 -16.51 -0.10 13.51
N TYR A 23 -17.40 -0.98 13.96
CA TYR A 23 -17.84 -2.12 13.15
C TYR A 23 -18.50 -1.65 11.86
N LEU A 24 -18.11 -2.22 10.73
CA LEU A 24 -18.71 -1.90 9.44
C LEU A 24 -20.04 -2.63 9.29
N GLU A 25 -21.10 -2.02 9.79
CA GLU A 25 -22.48 -2.52 9.69
C GLU A 25 -23.37 -1.65 8.79
N ALA A 26 -24.52 -2.20 8.39
CA ALA A 26 -25.55 -1.51 7.59
C ALA A 26 -26.93 -1.47 8.26
N GLU A 27 -27.01 -1.87 9.54
CA GLU A 27 -28.25 -2.01 10.31
C GLU A 27 -28.70 -0.67 10.93
N LEU A 28 -27.76 0.15 11.39
CA LEU A 28 -28.07 1.44 12.02
C LEU A 28 -28.43 2.50 10.98
N SER A 29 -29.48 3.27 11.28
CA SER A 29 -29.77 4.50 10.54
C SER A 29 -28.60 5.48 10.63
N THR A 30 -28.46 6.36 9.64
CA THR A 30 -27.38 7.36 9.62
C THR A 30 -27.37 8.23 10.89
N LEU A 31 -28.54 8.62 11.41
CA LEU A 31 -28.61 9.48 12.60
C LEU A 31 -28.33 8.72 13.91
N ASP A 32 -28.74 7.46 14.00
CA ASP A 32 -28.42 6.63 15.17
C ASP A 32 -26.91 6.34 15.23
N ARG A 33 -26.32 5.99 14.08
CA ARG A 33 -24.87 5.80 13.95
C ARG A 33 -24.10 7.06 14.33
N GLU A 34 -24.53 8.22 13.84
CA GLU A 34 -23.94 9.51 14.24
C GLU A 34 -23.98 9.71 15.75
N THR A 35 -25.14 9.45 16.37
CA THR A 35 -25.36 9.67 17.80
C THR A 35 -24.38 8.82 18.62
N LEU A 36 -24.22 7.55 18.25
CA LEU A 36 -23.27 6.65 18.89
C LEU A 36 -21.83 7.09 18.67
N TRP A 37 -21.45 7.46 17.44
CA TRP A 37 -20.08 7.87 17.13
C TRP A 37 -19.73 9.19 17.81
N ARG A 38 -20.64 10.17 17.89
CA ARG A 38 -20.42 11.40 18.69
C ARG A 38 -20.20 11.11 20.16
N THR A 39 -20.96 10.15 20.71
CA THR A 39 -20.80 9.72 22.10
C THR A 39 -19.45 9.05 22.33
N ALA A 40 -18.93 8.30 21.36
CA ALA A 40 -17.58 7.74 21.44
C ALA A 40 -16.50 8.84 21.36
N ILE A 41 -16.62 9.77 20.41
CA ILE A 41 -15.66 10.88 20.24
C ILE A 41 -15.65 11.82 21.44
N SER A 42 -16.78 12.04 22.12
CA SER A 42 -16.84 12.89 23.33
C SER A 42 -16.16 12.29 24.56
N GLN A 43 -15.83 10.99 24.53
CA GLN A 43 -15.11 10.28 25.59
C GLN A 43 -13.59 10.24 25.35
N LEU A 44 -13.11 10.73 24.20
CA LEU A 44 -11.68 10.83 23.93
C LEU A 44 -11.02 11.88 24.83
N PRO A 45 -9.71 11.71 25.14
CA PRO A 45 -8.92 12.78 25.76
C PRO A 45 -9.06 14.09 24.95
N PRO A 46 -9.10 15.27 25.60
CA PRO A 46 -9.41 16.53 24.93
C PRO A 46 -8.56 16.83 23.69
N THR A 47 -7.25 16.55 23.75
CA THR A 47 -6.33 16.76 22.62
C THR A 47 -6.63 15.83 21.46
N LEU A 48 -6.91 14.55 21.72
CA LEU A 48 -7.23 13.56 20.69
C LEU A 48 -8.61 13.82 20.08
N GLN A 49 -9.55 14.29 20.88
CA GLN A 49 -10.86 14.75 20.40
C GLN A 49 -10.71 15.92 19.43
N GLU A 50 -9.91 16.93 19.79
CA GLU A 50 -9.62 18.08 18.93
C GLU A 50 -8.93 17.64 17.63
N ASP A 51 -7.92 16.78 17.72
CA ASP A 51 -7.22 16.22 16.57
C ASP A 51 -8.18 15.50 15.62
N PHE A 52 -9.03 14.62 16.14
CA PHE A 52 -10.04 13.91 15.37
C PHE A 52 -11.03 14.88 14.70
N LEU A 53 -11.57 15.85 15.46
CA LEU A 53 -12.56 16.81 14.95
C LEU A 53 -11.99 17.82 13.96
N SER A 54 -10.66 17.93 13.86
CA SER A 54 -9.92 18.76 12.90
C SER A 54 -9.63 18.06 11.56
N LEU A 55 -9.95 16.77 11.44
CA LEU A 55 -9.74 16.01 10.22
C LEU A 55 -10.68 16.46 9.09
N ALA A 56 -10.30 16.11 7.85
CA ALA A 56 -11.02 16.51 6.66
C ALA A 56 -12.45 15.93 6.61
N THR A 57 -13.36 16.66 5.99
CA THR A 57 -14.72 16.22 5.67
C THR A 57 -14.91 16.21 4.15
N VAL A 58 -15.91 15.47 3.69
CA VAL A 58 -16.23 15.31 2.27
C VAL A 58 -17.50 16.09 1.88
N TYR A 59 -18.51 16.10 2.75
CA TYR A 59 -19.84 16.68 2.46
C TYR A 59 -20.12 17.99 3.21
N GLY A 60 -19.55 18.18 4.39
CA GLY A 60 -19.76 19.35 5.25
C GLY A 60 -21.13 19.40 5.94
N ASP A 61 -21.82 18.27 6.11
CA ASP A 61 -23.10 18.23 6.80
C ASP A 61 -22.92 18.05 8.32
N GLU A 62 -23.12 19.14 9.07
CA GLU A 62 -22.96 19.16 10.53
C GLU A 62 -23.86 18.16 11.27
N ARG A 63 -24.97 17.71 10.68
CA ARG A 63 -25.85 16.69 11.29
C ARG A 63 -25.17 15.32 11.37
N VAL A 64 -24.16 15.08 10.52
CA VAL A 64 -23.44 13.81 10.39
C VAL A 64 -21.92 14.01 10.38
N ARG A 65 -21.43 15.09 11.01
CA ARG A 65 -20.01 15.49 10.98
C ARG A 65 -19.05 14.37 11.35
N VAL A 66 -19.34 13.54 12.36
CA VAL A 66 -18.41 12.46 12.75
C VAL A 66 -18.36 11.39 11.67
N GLN A 67 -19.50 10.99 11.10
CA GLN A 67 -19.52 10.09 9.94
C GLN A 67 -18.81 10.68 8.71
N ASP A 68 -18.94 11.98 8.47
CA ASP A 68 -18.28 12.66 7.36
C ASP A 68 -16.75 12.67 7.53
N ILE A 69 -16.26 12.91 8.76
CA ILE A 69 -14.85 12.73 9.12
C ILE A 69 -14.41 11.28 8.89
N VAL A 70 -15.14 10.29 9.43
CA VAL A 70 -14.77 8.88 9.24
C VAL A 70 -14.72 8.51 7.77
N LYS A 71 -15.68 8.97 6.97
CA LYS A 71 -15.75 8.71 5.52
C LYS A 71 -14.49 9.18 4.79
N ALA A 72 -13.94 10.34 5.14
CA ALA A 72 -12.75 10.89 4.49
C ALA A 72 -11.43 10.29 4.97
N ASN A 73 -11.39 9.72 6.18
CA ASN A 73 -10.14 9.49 6.92
C ASN A 73 -9.92 8.04 7.37
N THR A 74 -10.86 7.14 7.07
CA THR A 74 -10.84 5.75 7.57
C THR A 74 -9.88 4.85 6.80
N PHE A 75 -9.28 3.91 7.52
CA PHE A 75 -8.65 2.71 6.99
C PHE A 75 -9.47 1.50 7.43
N GLN A 76 -9.62 0.52 6.54
CA GLN A 76 -10.34 -0.71 6.86
C GLN A 76 -9.42 -1.69 7.60
N ILE A 77 -9.92 -2.29 8.67
CA ILE A 77 -9.23 -3.36 9.42
C ILE A 77 -10.14 -4.57 9.64
N LEU A 78 -9.55 -5.76 9.71
CA LEU A 78 -10.25 -7.01 9.99
C LEU A 78 -9.98 -7.42 11.44
N LEU A 79 -11.00 -7.36 12.31
CA LEU A 79 -10.90 -7.76 13.72
C LEU A 79 -11.90 -8.88 14.00
N GLY A 80 -11.43 -9.99 14.56
CA GLY A 80 -12.29 -11.14 14.89
C GLY A 80 -13.06 -11.71 13.69
N GLY A 81 -12.52 -11.60 12.48
CA GLY A 81 -13.18 -12.03 11.24
C GLY A 81 -14.22 -11.05 10.67
N ALA A 82 -14.33 -9.85 11.22
CA ALA A 82 -15.29 -8.84 10.81
C ALA A 82 -14.60 -7.52 10.40
N ASN A 83 -15.13 -6.86 9.38
CA ASN A 83 -14.58 -5.59 8.89
C ASN A 83 -14.96 -4.43 9.82
N HIS A 84 -13.99 -3.56 10.06
CA HIS A 84 -14.13 -2.36 10.86
C HIS A 84 -13.54 -1.16 10.10
N LEU A 85 -14.08 0.01 10.39
CA LEU A 85 -13.53 1.31 10.02
C LEU A 85 -12.69 1.82 11.18
N ALA A 86 -11.49 2.28 10.92
CA ALA A 86 -10.63 2.83 11.95
C ALA A 86 -9.95 4.12 11.50
N VAL A 87 -9.83 5.06 12.44
CA VAL A 87 -9.29 6.40 12.17
C VAL A 87 -8.08 6.65 13.08
N TRP A 88 -6.97 7.04 12.45
CA TRP A 88 -5.73 7.46 13.10
C TRP A 88 -5.47 8.91 12.73
N PRO A 89 -5.79 9.89 13.59
CA PRO A 89 -5.69 11.30 13.24
C PRO A 89 -4.32 11.73 12.70
N GLU A 90 -3.23 11.12 13.18
CA GLU A 90 -1.88 11.39 12.72
C GLU A 90 -1.65 10.96 11.27
N THR A 91 -2.07 9.75 10.92
CA THR A 91 -1.91 9.17 9.58
C THR A 91 -2.92 9.77 8.59
N SER A 92 -4.16 10.03 9.02
CA SER A 92 -5.21 10.59 8.16
C SER A 92 -4.87 11.97 7.57
N ARG A 93 -3.81 12.63 8.07
CA ARG A 93 -3.26 13.89 7.52
C ARG A 93 -2.28 13.70 6.34
N LEU A 94 -1.96 12.46 5.97
CA LEU A 94 -1.12 12.15 4.80
C LEU A 94 -1.95 12.25 3.54
N ASN A 95 -1.55 13.10 2.60
CA ASN A 95 -2.23 13.25 1.32
C ASN A 95 -1.94 12.08 0.36
N HIS A 96 -2.76 12.00 -0.68
CA HIS A 96 -2.61 11.03 -1.74
C HIS A 96 -1.59 11.46 -2.82
N ALA A 97 -0.79 10.50 -3.29
CA ALA A 97 -0.16 10.55 -4.61
C ALA A 97 -0.28 9.19 -5.33
N CYS A 98 -0.42 9.18 -6.65
CA CYS A 98 -0.40 7.94 -7.45
C CYS A 98 1.02 7.35 -7.62
N ALA A 99 2.04 8.09 -7.18
CA ALA A 99 3.44 7.71 -7.09
C ALA A 99 3.95 8.08 -5.66
N PRO A 100 3.47 7.36 -4.64
CA PRO A 100 3.69 7.73 -3.24
C PRO A 100 5.13 7.47 -2.80
N ASN A 101 5.59 8.22 -1.80
CA ASN A 101 6.92 8.06 -1.20
C ASN A 101 6.90 7.39 0.18
N ALA A 102 5.72 6.98 0.64
CA ALA A 102 5.54 6.15 1.82
C ALA A 102 4.52 5.04 1.57
N GLN A 103 4.63 3.98 2.35
CA GLN A 103 3.69 2.86 2.42
C GLN A 103 3.29 2.65 3.88
N TYR A 104 2.14 2.04 4.11
CA TYR A 104 1.71 1.69 5.44
C TYR A 104 1.35 0.21 5.58
N VAL A 105 1.38 -0.24 6.83
CA VAL A 105 0.85 -1.52 7.28
C VAL A 105 0.00 -1.30 8.52
N VAL A 106 -1.10 -2.04 8.63
CA VAL A 106 -1.92 -2.06 9.84
C VAL A 106 -1.81 -3.42 10.50
N ASP A 107 -1.21 -3.43 11.68
CA ASP A 107 -1.21 -4.58 12.58
C ASP A 107 -2.55 -4.63 13.31
N ALA A 108 -3.40 -5.58 12.92
CA ALA A 108 -4.74 -5.73 13.49
C ALA A 108 -4.71 -6.25 14.94
N ASP A 109 -3.71 -7.05 15.30
CA ASP A 109 -3.57 -7.61 16.65
C ASP A 109 -3.11 -6.53 17.64
N MET A 110 -2.21 -5.65 17.20
CA MET A 110 -1.73 -4.50 18.00
C MET A 110 -2.55 -3.22 17.77
N LEU A 111 -3.55 -3.25 16.89
CA LEU A 111 -4.29 -2.07 16.41
C LEU A 111 -3.36 -0.92 16.00
N THR A 112 -2.20 -1.22 15.41
CA THR A 112 -1.17 -0.21 15.15
C THR A 112 -1.04 0.07 13.66
N HIS A 113 -1.18 1.33 13.27
CA HIS A 113 -0.95 1.79 11.91
C HIS A 113 0.46 2.38 11.80
N THR A 114 1.32 1.73 11.02
CA THR A 114 2.72 2.17 10.82
C THR A 114 2.92 2.66 9.39
N VAL A 115 3.48 3.86 9.23
CA VAL A 115 3.88 4.43 7.93
C VAL A 115 5.39 4.40 7.80
N ARG A 116 5.91 3.90 6.68
CA ARG A 116 7.34 3.83 6.38
C ARG A 116 7.67 4.45 5.03
N VAL A 117 8.85 5.03 4.95
CA VAL A 117 9.38 5.66 3.74
C VAL A 117 9.80 4.59 2.72
N THR A 118 9.38 4.75 1.46
CA THR A 118 9.64 3.78 0.36
C THR A 118 10.67 4.26 -0.64
N ARG A 119 11.03 5.55 -0.60
CA ARG A 119 12.16 6.15 -1.31
C ARG A 119 12.68 7.34 -0.49
N PRO A 120 13.96 7.74 -0.61
CA PRO A 120 14.45 8.93 0.09
C PRO A 120 13.53 10.15 -0.10
N ILE A 121 13.23 10.84 1.00
CA ILE A 121 12.38 12.04 1.04
C ILE A 121 13.24 13.21 1.49
N ALA A 122 13.22 14.31 0.74
CA ALA A 122 13.96 15.51 1.09
C ALA A 122 13.26 16.30 2.21
N GLU A 123 14.00 17.13 2.95
CA GLU A 123 13.39 18.10 3.86
C GLU A 123 12.43 19.03 3.09
N GLY A 124 11.25 19.26 3.65
CA GLY A 124 10.18 20.05 3.03
C GLY A 124 9.36 19.31 1.96
N GLU A 125 9.77 18.11 1.53
CA GLU A 125 8.96 17.29 0.62
C GLU A 125 7.72 16.74 1.36
N GLU A 126 6.59 16.69 0.66
CA GLU A 126 5.37 16.11 1.21
C GLU A 126 5.44 14.59 1.29
N ILE A 127 5.06 14.05 2.45
CA ILE A 127 4.91 12.60 2.66
C ILE A 127 3.52 12.20 2.20
N THR A 128 3.46 11.25 1.27
CA THR A 128 2.22 10.83 0.60
C THR A 128 2.09 9.31 0.57
N ILE A 129 0.84 8.84 0.66
CA ILE A 129 0.45 7.43 0.50
C ILE A 129 -0.49 7.28 -0.69
N SER A 130 -0.84 6.06 -1.08
CA SER A 130 -1.86 5.83 -2.12
C SER A 130 -3.21 5.48 -1.48
N TYR A 131 -4.28 6.21 -1.81
CA TYR A 131 -5.64 5.90 -1.32
C TYR A 131 -6.36 4.90 -2.22
N THR A 132 -5.80 4.63 -3.40
CA THR A 132 -6.33 3.70 -4.40
C THR A 132 -5.19 2.84 -4.94
N SER A 133 -5.50 1.77 -5.66
CA SER A 133 -4.47 0.97 -6.31
C SER A 133 -3.75 1.82 -7.37
N PRO A 134 -2.42 2.02 -7.26
CA PRO A 134 -1.69 2.76 -8.29
C PRO A 134 -1.49 1.94 -9.58
N LEU A 135 -1.83 0.65 -9.59
CA LEU A 135 -1.73 -0.22 -10.77
C LEU A 135 -2.97 -0.13 -11.69
N GLU A 136 -3.98 0.63 -11.29
CA GLU A 136 -5.14 0.98 -12.12
C GLU A 136 -4.81 2.11 -13.10
N GLU A 137 -5.56 2.22 -14.20
CA GLU A 137 -5.43 3.30 -15.18
C GLU A 137 -5.80 4.66 -14.61
N THR A 138 -5.29 5.72 -15.23
CA THR A 138 -5.39 7.08 -14.70
C THR A 138 -6.84 7.54 -14.48
N ASP A 139 -7.73 7.24 -15.42
CA ASP A 139 -9.14 7.60 -15.30
C ASP A 139 -9.86 6.81 -14.20
N VAL A 140 -9.51 5.53 -14.01
CA VAL A 140 -10.04 4.69 -12.93
C VAL A 140 -9.61 5.24 -11.56
N ARG A 141 -8.33 5.58 -11.41
CA ARG A 141 -7.81 6.20 -10.18
C ARG A 141 -8.50 7.53 -9.89
N ARG A 142 -8.63 8.40 -10.89
CA ARG A 142 -9.32 9.70 -10.75
C ARG A 142 -10.79 9.55 -10.41
N GLN A 143 -11.49 8.62 -11.04
CA GLN A 143 -12.89 8.35 -10.74
C GLN A 143 -13.06 7.86 -9.30
N HIS A 144 -12.20 6.95 -8.84
CA HIS A 144 -12.23 6.47 -7.46
C HIS A 144 -12.01 7.61 -6.45
N LEU A 145 -11.02 8.47 -6.69
CA LEU A 145 -10.72 9.62 -5.83
C LEU A 145 -11.83 10.67 -5.86
N GLN A 146 -12.41 10.94 -7.02
CA GLN A 146 -13.52 11.88 -7.16
C GLN A 146 -14.77 11.39 -6.45
N GLN A 147 -15.08 10.09 -6.53
CA GLN A 147 -16.27 9.51 -5.90
C GLN A 147 -16.09 9.30 -4.39
N GLY A 148 -14.90 8.88 -3.96
CA GLY A 148 -14.64 8.55 -2.55
C GLY A 148 -14.18 9.75 -1.70
N PHE A 149 -13.40 10.64 -2.29
CA PHE A 149 -12.67 11.71 -1.59
C PHE A 149 -12.92 13.11 -2.16
N HIS A 150 -13.77 13.23 -3.20
CA HIS A 150 -14.20 14.50 -3.80
C HIS A 150 -13.07 15.40 -4.34
N PHE A 151 -11.94 14.80 -4.76
CA PHE A 151 -10.87 15.54 -5.43
C PHE A 151 -10.37 14.81 -6.68
N MET A 152 -9.76 15.57 -7.58
CA MET A 152 -9.09 15.04 -8.76
C MET A 152 -7.57 15.11 -8.57
N CYS A 153 -6.90 13.97 -8.65
CA CYS A 153 -5.44 13.91 -8.52
C CYS A 153 -4.73 14.53 -9.73
N THR A 154 -3.80 15.44 -9.43
CA THR A 154 -2.97 16.18 -10.39
C THR A 154 -1.48 15.86 -10.26
N CYS A 155 -1.12 14.78 -9.57
CA CYS A 155 0.29 14.38 -9.41
C CYS A 155 0.97 14.13 -10.77
N LYS A 156 2.32 14.16 -10.79
CA LYS A 156 3.14 13.99 -11.99
C LYS A 156 2.73 12.79 -12.85
N ARG A 157 2.36 11.68 -12.20
CA ARG A 157 1.96 10.44 -12.88
C ARG A 157 0.60 10.57 -13.57
N CYS A 158 -0.40 11.17 -12.92
CA CYS A 158 -1.68 11.47 -13.55
C CYS A 158 -1.58 12.50 -14.69
N ALA A 159 -0.51 13.32 -14.70
CA ALA A 159 -0.23 14.28 -15.76
C ALA A 159 0.58 13.69 -16.92
N ASP A 160 1.20 12.51 -16.77
CA ASP A 160 2.00 11.87 -17.83
C ASP A 160 1.09 10.95 -18.69
N PRO A 161 0.83 11.31 -19.97
CA PRO A 161 -0.01 10.50 -20.84
C PRO A 161 0.59 9.11 -21.17
N ARG A 162 1.87 8.88 -20.84
CA ARG A 162 2.53 7.59 -21.06
C ARG A 162 2.33 6.62 -19.89
N SER A 163 1.87 7.08 -18.73
CA SER A 163 1.67 6.26 -17.53
C SER A 163 0.84 5.01 -17.84
N ASP A 164 -0.28 5.16 -18.55
CA ASP A 164 -1.17 4.04 -18.83
C ASP A 164 -0.59 3.07 -19.88
N VAL A 165 0.26 3.57 -20.78
CA VAL A 165 1.05 2.72 -21.71
C VAL A 165 2.10 1.91 -20.93
N THR A 166 2.78 2.53 -19.96
CA THR A 166 3.71 1.84 -19.06
C THR A 166 2.98 0.76 -18.26
N LEU A 167 1.80 1.05 -17.73
CA LEU A 167 0.98 0.08 -16.98
C LEU A 167 0.57 -1.11 -17.83
N GLU A 168 0.20 -0.90 -19.09
CA GLU A 168 -0.11 -2.02 -19.98
C GLU A 168 1.12 -2.90 -20.23
N ARG A 169 2.30 -2.29 -20.39
CA ARG A 169 3.55 -3.05 -20.48
C ARG A 169 3.85 -3.84 -19.21
N ILE A 170 3.63 -3.25 -18.04
CA ILE A 170 3.73 -3.93 -16.73
C ILE A 170 2.84 -5.18 -16.71
N ARG A 171 1.56 -5.05 -17.03
CA ARG A 171 0.59 -6.18 -17.04
C ARG A 171 1.04 -7.30 -17.98
N ILE A 172 1.55 -6.97 -19.17
CA ILE A 172 2.08 -7.95 -20.12
C ILE A 172 3.29 -8.71 -19.54
N LEU A 173 4.22 -8.00 -18.91
CA LEU A 173 5.41 -8.61 -18.30
C LEU A 173 5.03 -9.52 -17.13
N GLU A 174 4.15 -9.06 -16.23
CA GLU A 174 3.66 -9.85 -15.10
C GLU A 174 3.00 -11.16 -15.57
N LYS A 175 2.14 -11.07 -16.60
CA LYS A 175 1.51 -12.26 -17.20
C LYS A 175 2.53 -13.25 -17.75
N LYS A 176 3.56 -12.77 -18.45
CA LYS A 176 4.62 -13.62 -19.02
C LYS A 176 5.51 -14.24 -17.95
N LEU A 177 5.86 -13.47 -16.92
CA LEU A 177 6.69 -13.92 -15.80
C LEU A 177 5.95 -14.94 -14.92
N ASN A 178 4.62 -14.84 -14.84
CA ASN A 178 3.77 -15.77 -14.11
C ASN A 178 3.36 -17.02 -14.91
N ASP A 179 3.72 -17.12 -16.20
CA ASP A 179 3.41 -18.30 -17.01
C ASP A 179 4.42 -19.43 -16.75
N TRP A 180 3.94 -20.49 -16.10
CA TRP A 180 4.69 -21.70 -15.76
C TRP A 180 4.20 -22.95 -16.50
N SER A 181 3.37 -22.78 -17.52
CA SER A 181 2.68 -23.88 -18.23
C SER A 181 3.60 -24.78 -19.05
N SER A 182 4.81 -24.33 -19.41
CA SER A 182 5.78 -25.12 -20.18
C SER A 182 7.23 -24.89 -19.74
N ALA A 183 8.10 -25.86 -20.03
CA ALA A 183 9.55 -25.74 -19.86
C ALA A 183 10.14 -24.62 -20.74
N SER A 184 9.45 -24.26 -21.82
CA SER A 184 9.73 -23.15 -22.74
C SER A 184 9.06 -21.84 -22.31
N SER A 185 8.82 -21.64 -21.01
CA SER A 185 8.07 -20.47 -20.54
C SER A 185 8.77 -19.16 -20.87
N SER A 186 7.99 -18.18 -21.32
CA SER A 186 8.50 -16.94 -21.93
C SER A 186 9.15 -15.95 -20.96
N GLY A 187 9.00 -16.13 -19.64
CA GLY A 187 9.63 -15.26 -18.66
C GLY A 187 11.15 -15.36 -18.69
N SER A 188 11.83 -14.22 -18.68
CA SER A 188 13.29 -14.13 -18.64
C SER A 188 13.76 -13.19 -17.54
N VAL A 189 15.05 -13.25 -17.22
CA VAL A 189 15.70 -12.26 -16.34
C VAL A 189 15.53 -10.85 -16.92
N ASP A 190 15.71 -10.66 -18.23
CA ASP A 190 15.54 -9.36 -18.88
C ASP A 190 14.12 -8.80 -18.69
N MET A 191 13.09 -9.64 -18.79
CA MET A 191 11.71 -9.21 -18.54
C MET A 191 11.48 -8.81 -17.08
N ALA A 192 12.10 -9.51 -16.13
CA ALA A 192 11.99 -9.16 -14.72
C ALA A 192 12.73 -7.85 -14.40
N GLU A 193 13.91 -7.63 -14.97
CA GLU A 193 14.66 -6.37 -14.83
C GLU A 193 13.94 -5.19 -15.51
N GLU A 194 13.32 -5.42 -16.68
CA GLU A 194 12.44 -4.44 -17.32
C GLU A 194 11.28 -4.08 -16.39
N LEU A 195 10.58 -5.08 -15.82
CA LEU A 195 9.47 -4.85 -14.88
C LEU A 195 9.90 -4.00 -13.68
N LEU A 196 11.05 -4.32 -13.07
CA LEU A 196 11.62 -3.54 -11.96
C LEU A 196 11.89 -2.09 -12.36
N SER A 197 12.38 -1.86 -13.58
CA SER A 197 12.64 -0.52 -14.10
C SER A 197 11.35 0.27 -14.30
N LEU A 198 10.31 -0.35 -14.87
CA LEU A 198 9.02 0.31 -15.13
C LEU A 198 8.32 0.73 -13.83
N TYR A 199 8.33 -0.13 -12.79
CA TYR A 199 7.78 0.26 -11.48
C TYR A 199 8.50 1.48 -10.88
N ARG A 200 9.83 1.54 -10.97
CA ARG A 200 10.61 2.71 -10.49
C ARG A 200 10.34 3.96 -11.31
N GLN A 201 10.21 3.83 -12.63
CA GLN A 201 9.87 4.96 -13.51
C GLN A 201 8.50 5.57 -13.14
N GLU A 202 7.55 4.73 -12.75
CA GLU A 202 6.21 5.13 -12.32
C GLU A 202 6.15 5.58 -10.84
N GLY A 203 7.27 5.58 -10.11
CA GLY A 203 7.32 5.96 -8.70
C GLY A 203 6.52 5.00 -7.80
N LEU A 204 6.61 3.71 -8.08
CA LEU A 204 5.90 2.64 -7.39
C LEU A 204 6.80 1.88 -6.41
N GLU A 205 7.78 2.55 -5.80
CA GLU A 205 8.76 1.92 -4.90
C GLU A 205 8.09 1.22 -3.70
N GLY A 206 6.94 1.72 -3.25
CA GLY A 206 6.12 1.10 -2.19
C GLY A 206 5.34 -0.16 -2.61
N PHE A 207 5.42 -0.56 -3.88
CA PHE A 207 4.70 -1.70 -4.47
C PHE A 207 5.63 -2.64 -5.21
N MET A 208 6.91 -2.69 -4.80
CA MET A 208 7.94 -3.52 -5.44
C MET A 208 7.89 -5.00 -4.99
N ASP A 209 6.96 -5.37 -4.10
CA ASP A 209 6.79 -6.73 -3.59
C ASP A 209 6.66 -7.77 -4.71
N MET A 210 5.79 -7.51 -5.67
CA MET A 210 5.55 -8.41 -6.79
C MET A 210 6.71 -8.40 -7.83
N PRO A 211 7.22 -7.25 -8.31
CA PRO A 211 8.39 -7.20 -9.19
C PRO A 211 9.64 -7.88 -8.61
N TYR A 212 9.94 -7.67 -7.32
CA TYR A 212 11.06 -8.37 -6.67
C TYR A 212 10.82 -9.88 -6.62
N GLY A 213 9.59 -10.31 -6.38
CA GLY A 213 9.24 -11.72 -6.43
C GLY A 213 9.46 -12.35 -7.80
N PHE A 214 9.04 -11.69 -8.87
CA PHE A 214 9.30 -12.17 -10.23
C PHE A 214 10.80 -12.22 -10.55
N ALA A 215 11.57 -11.22 -10.12
CA ALA A 215 13.02 -11.24 -10.28
C ALA A 215 13.67 -12.41 -9.52
N ALA A 216 13.28 -12.64 -8.27
CA ALA A 216 13.78 -13.77 -7.48
C ALA A 216 13.53 -15.12 -8.17
N LEU A 217 12.32 -15.31 -8.70
CA LEU A 217 11.97 -16.51 -9.46
C LEU A 217 12.75 -16.59 -10.78
N ALA A 218 12.87 -15.50 -11.54
CA ALA A 218 13.59 -15.49 -12.80
C ALA A 218 15.07 -15.86 -12.63
N TYR A 219 15.77 -15.28 -11.66
CA TYR A 219 17.17 -15.64 -11.37
C TYR A 219 17.31 -17.07 -10.83
N SER A 220 16.33 -17.56 -10.05
CA SER A 220 16.29 -18.96 -9.65
C SER A 220 16.21 -19.91 -10.85
N THR A 221 15.42 -19.58 -11.89
CA THR A 221 15.26 -20.44 -13.08
C THR A 221 16.54 -20.62 -13.90
N VAL A 222 17.44 -19.64 -13.86
CA VAL A 222 18.75 -19.71 -14.52
C VAL A 222 19.87 -20.20 -13.59
N GLY A 223 19.56 -20.43 -12.31
CA GLY A 223 20.50 -20.95 -11.33
C GLY A 223 21.45 -19.90 -10.73
N ASP A 224 21.11 -18.61 -10.82
CA ASP A 224 21.84 -17.53 -10.16
C ASP A 224 21.38 -17.39 -8.71
N ARG A 225 22.12 -18.03 -7.81
CA ARG A 225 21.80 -18.10 -6.38
C ARG A 225 21.83 -16.72 -5.71
N GLU A 226 22.84 -15.93 -5.99
CA GLU A 226 23.07 -14.65 -5.30
C GLU A 226 21.94 -13.67 -5.60
N LYS A 227 21.61 -13.51 -6.89
CA LYS A 227 20.53 -12.61 -7.31
C LYS A 227 19.16 -13.10 -6.87
N ALA A 228 18.90 -14.42 -6.95
CA ALA A 228 17.63 -14.98 -6.50
C ALA A 228 17.38 -14.70 -5.01
N LEU A 229 18.38 -14.92 -4.15
CA LEU A 229 18.27 -14.65 -2.72
C LEU A 229 18.16 -13.15 -2.42
N SER A 230 18.94 -12.31 -3.11
CA SER A 230 18.88 -10.85 -2.93
C SER A 230 17.51 -10.29 -3.27
N TYR A 231 16.90 -10.72 -4.38
CA TYR A 231 15.55 -10.28 -4.74
C TYR A 231 14.47 -10.88 -3.85
N ALA A 232 14.64 -12.12 -3.36
CA ALA A 232 13.72 -12.71 -2.39
C ALA A 232 13.72 -11.94 -1.05
N GLU A 233 14.88 -11.46 -0.60
CA GLU A 233 14.99 -10.60 0.58
C GLU A 233 14.28 -9.27 0.38
N LYS A 234 14.48 -8.61 -0.77
CA LYS A 234 13.77 -7.36 -1.11
C LYS A 234 12.26 -7.54 -1.24
N ALA A 235 11.81 -8.66 -1.81
CA ALA A 235 10.38 -8.99 -1.90
C ALA A 235 9.79 -9.13 -0.49
N GLN A 236 10.48 -9.86 0.39
CA GLN A 236 10.06 -10.04 1.77
C GLN A 236 10.02 -8.72 2.56
N GLU A 237 11.02 -7.86 2.40
CA GLU A 237 11.06 -6.52 3.02
C GLU A 237 9.90 -5.63 2.53
N ALA A 238 9.63 -5.62 1.22
CA ALA A 238 8.51 -4.86 0.65
C ALA A 238 7.14 -5.37 1.17
N ILE A 239 6.95 -6.69 1.27
CA ILE A 239 5.73 -7.29 1.85
C ILE A 239 5.61 -6.91 3.32
N GLN A 240 6.70 -6.93 4.10
CA GLN A 240 6.65 -6.51 5.49
C GLN A 240 6.18 -5.05 5.66
N MET A 241 6.61 -4.15 4.77
CA MET A 241 6.21 -2.74 4.83
C MET A 241 4.75 -2.50 4.44
N LYS A 242 4.17 -3.35 3.60
CA LYS A 242 2.84 -3.18 2.99
C LYS A 242 1.77 -4.05 3.64
N ASP A 243 2.05 -5.33 3.82
CA ASP A 243 1.08 -6.34 4.27
C ASP A 243 1.41 -6.90 5.67
N GLY A 244 2.68 -6.81 6.10
CA GLY A 244 3.14 -7.25 7.41
C GLY A 244 3.78 -8.65 7.43
N VAL A 245 4.52 -8.94 8.50
CA VAL A 245 5.32 -10.18 8.66
C VAL A 245 4.48 -11.44 8.87
N TRP A 246 3.24 -11.27 9.30
CA TRP A 246 2.31 -12.37 9.60
C TRP A 246 1.70 -13.01 8.35
N THR A 247 1.85 -12.38 7.18
CA THR A 247 1.20 -12.83 5.94
C THR A 247 1.86 -14.06 5.33
N GLU A 248 1.05 -14.91 4.68
CA GLU A 248 1.55 -16.09 3.97
C GLU A 248 2.53 -15.71 2.85
N ASN A 249 2.32 -14.57 2.19
CA ASN A 249 3.24 -14.05 1.19
C ASN A 249 4.62 -13.76 1.77
N TRP A 250 4.70 -13.21 3.00
CA TRP A 250 5.98 -12.97 3.68
C TRP A 250 6.68 -14.29 4.03
N LYS A 251 5.94 -15.28 4.55
CA LYS A 251 6.45 -16.61 4.92
C LYS A 251 6.91 -17.42 3.71
N MET A 252 6.25 -17.26 2.56
CA MET A 252 6.65 -17.92 1.31
C MET A 252 8.11 -17.60 0.95
N TRP A 253 8.53 -16.34 1.10
CA TRP A 253 9.91 -15.92 0.84
C TRP A 253 10.90 -16.41 1.90
N GLU A 254 10.45 -16.60 3.14
CA GLU A 254 11.27 -17.27 4.17
C GLU A 254 11.61 -18.71 3.76
N GLY A 255 10.59 -19.49 3.33
CA GLY A 255 10.78 -20.85 2.83
C GLY A 255 11.64 -20.90 1.56
N PHE A 256 11.42 -19.98 0.62
CA PHE A 256 12.24 -19.85 -0.59
C PHE A 256 13.71 -19.61 -0.28
N LYS A 257 14.02 -18.69 0.65
CA LYS A 257 15.39 -18.40 1.07
C LYS A 257 16.02 -19.56 1.85
N GLY A 258 15.23 -20.25 2.67
CA GLY A 258 15.70 -21.40 3.46
C GLY A 258 16.09 -22.62 2.64
N ASN A 259 15.45 -22.83 1.47
CA ASN A 259 15.75 -23.96 0.58
C ASN A 259 15.59 -23.60 -0.91
N LEU A 260 16.41 -22.65 -1.39
CA LEU A 260 16.37 -22.21 -2.79
C LEU A 260 16.57 -23.37 -3.79
N GLU A 261 17.56 -24.23 -3.56
CA GLU A 261 17.92 -25.28 -4.53
C GLU A 261 16.90 -26.42 -4.59
N GLY A 262 16.13 -26.62 -3.52
CA GLY A 262 14.97 -27.51 -3.50
C GLY A 262 13.67 -26.86 -3.96
N HIS A 263 13.64 -25.55 -4.18
CA HIS A 263 12.46 -24.85 -4.66
C HIS A 263 12.18 -25.22 -6.12
N TRP A 264 10.90 -25.39 -6.48
CA TRP A 264 10.49 -25.89 -7.80
C TRP A 264 10.97 -25.04 -8.99
N SER A 265 11.29 -23.76 -8.75
CA SER A 265 11.77 -22.85 -9.79
C SER A 265 13.27 -23.02 -10.09
N TRP A 266 14.03 -23.65 -9.20
CA TRP A 266 15.49 -23.71 -9.32
C TRP A 266 15.94 -24.44 -10.58
N ARG A 267 16.73 -23.74 -11.41
CA ARG A 267 17.28 -24.24 -12.69
C ARG A 267 16.21 -24.80 -13.66
N ARG A 268 14.94 -24.44 -13.47
CA ARG A 268 13.80 -24.98 -14.25
C ARG A 268 13.87 -24.64 -15.74
N ARG A 269 14.52 -23.53 -16.12
CA ARG A 269 14.68 -23.07 -17.52
C ARG A 269 16.13 -23.19 -18.01
N ARG A 270 16.97 -23.96 -17.32
CA ARG A 270 18.34 -24.20 -17.76
C ARG A 270 18.30 -25.15 -18.96
N VAL A 271 18.69 -24.64 -20.13
CA VAL A 271 19.07 -25.46 -21.30
C VAL A 271 20.44 -26.07 -21.03
#